data_AF-A0A8D8EW74-F1
#
_entry.id   AF-A0A8D8EW74-F1
#
_cell.length_a   1.000
_cell.length_b   1.000
_cell.length_c   1.000
_cell.angle_alpha   90.00
_cell.angle_beta   90.00
_cell.angle_gamma   90.00
#
_symmetry.space_group_name_H-M   'P 1'
#
loop_
_entity.id
_entity.type
_entity.pdbx_description
1 polymer ?
#
loop_
_entity_poly.entity_id
_entity_poly.type
_entity_poly.pdbx_seq_one_letter_code
_entity_poly.pdbx_strand_id
1 'polypeptide(L)'
;GPSLPCDSNGWRIGLAKAEAQNLARQLMEAPANHMTPTSFAQNVVHILCNSGVNVEVKVRSWAESQGMDAFLTVAKGSCEPPIFLELSYYGTKMSDRPIVLIGQGNTYDSGGICAKKIHALKDMRGDMAGAASVVA
;
A
#
# COMPACT_ATOMS: atom_id res chain seq x y z
N GLY A 1 12.45 -25.73 37.96
CA GLY A 1 13.38 -24.75 37.36
C GLY A 1 12.77 -23.36 37.48
N PRO A 2 13.57 -22.28 37.52
CA PRO A 2 13.00 -20.93 37.60
C PRO A 2 12.18 -20.65 36.33
N SER A 3 10.93 -20.21 36.50
CA SER A 3 10.08 -19.78 35.40
C SER A 3 10.71 -18.53 34.77
N LEU A 4 11.07 -18.61 33.49
CA LEU A 4 11.47 -17.44 32.72
C LEU A 4 10.32 -16.41 32.77
N PRO A 5 10.60 -15.13 33.06
CA PRO A 5 9.56 -14.11 33.03
C PRO A 5 8.95 -14.04 31.63
N CYS A 6 7.62 -14.03 31.55
CA CYS A 6 6.90 -13.95 30.29
C CYS A 6 7.19 -12.61 29.61
N ASP A 7 7.87 -12.65 28.46
CA ASP A 7 8.13 -11.46 27.62
C ASP A 7 6.84 -11.04 26.89
N SER A 8 5.95 -10.40 27.65
CA SER A 8 4.66 -9.91 27.15
C SER A 8 4.83 -8.84 26.08
N ASN A 9 5.92 -8.06 26.12
CA ASN A 9 6.19 -7.03 25.13
C ASN A 9 6.65 -7.66 23.79
N GLY A 10 7.59 -8.59 23.84
CA GLY A 10 8.02 -9.34 22.67
C GLY A 10 6.87 -10.12 22.02
N TRP A 11 5.98 -10.71 22.83
CA TRP A 11 4.75 -11.34 22.32
C TRP A 11 3.87 -10.36 21.55
N ARG A 12 3.58 -9.18 22.11
CA ARG A 12 2.75 -8.15 21.46
C ARG A 12 3.38 -7.64 20.16
N ILE A 13 4.69 -7.40 20.16
CA ILE A 13 5.43 -6.99 18.95
C ILE A 13 5.37 -8.09 17.89
N GLY A 14 5.54 -9.35 18.29
CA GLY A 14 5.43 -10.50 17.39
C GLY A 14 4.05 -10.62 16.74
N LEU A 15 2.99 -10.47 17.54
CA LEU A 15 1.61 -10.48 17.04
C LEU A 15 1.37 -9.38 16.02
N ALA A 16 1.74 -8.13 16.34
CA ALA A 16 1.59 -6.99 15.43
C ALA A 16 2.35 -7.20 14.11
N LYS A 17 3.58 -7.73 14.15
CA LYS A 17 4.36 -8.05 12.94
C LYS A 17 3.70 -9.13 12.09
N ALA A 18 3.14 -10.17 12.72
CA ALA A 18 2.46 -11.24 12.01
C ALA A 18 1.14 -10.76 11.36
N GLU A 19 0.41 -9.89 12.06
CA GLU A 19 -0.80 -9.23 11.52
C GLU A 19 -0.46 -8.34 10.33
N ALA A 20 0.58 -7.50 10.44
CA ALA A 20 1.08 -6.67 9.35
C ALA A 20 1.50 -7.51 8.13
N GLN A 21 2.27 -8.60 8.33
CA GLN A 21 2.66 -9.48 7.25
C GLN A 21 1.45 -10.13 6.55
N ASN A 22 0.42 -10.53 7.30
CA ASN A 22 -0.81 -11.05 6.73
C ASN A 22 -1.59 -9.99 5.96
N LEU A 23 -1.63 -8.76 6.46
CA LEU A 23 -2.27 -7.64 5.77
C LEU A 23 -1.58 -7.35 4.43
N ALA A 24 -0.25 -7.22 4.42
CA ALA A 24 0.50 -7.01 3.18
C ALA A 24 0.21 -8.12 2.16
N ARG A 25 0.21 -9.38 2.61
CA ARG A 25 -0.13 -10.55 1.80
C ARG A 25 -1.55 -10.48 1.24
N GLN A 26 -2.55 -10.15 2.08
CA GLN A 26 -3.95 -10.03 1.66
C GLN A 26 -4.14 -8.99 0.55
N LEU A 27 -3.48 -7.83 0.68
CA LEU A 27 -3.54 -6.78 -0.33
C LEU A 27 -2.92 -7.23 -1.67
N MET A 28 -1.74 -7.87 -1.64
CA MET A 28 -1.02 -8.23 -2.88
C MET A 28 -1.47 -9.54 -3.55
N GLU A 29 -2.09 -10.47 -2.81
CA GLU A 29 -2.49 -11.77 -3.37
C GLU A 29 -3.84 -11.71 -4.10
N ALA A 30 -4.67 -10.72 -3.76
CA ALA A 30 -5.97 -10.52 -4.38
C ALA A 30 -5.82 -10.30 -5.89
N PRO A 31 -6.71 -10.88 -6.72
CA PRO A 31 -6.65 -10.68 -8.16
C PRO A 31 -7.00 -9.24 -8.52
N ALA A 32 -6.35 -8.71 -9.55
CA ALA A 32 -6.42 -7.29 -9.92
C ALA A 32 -7.83 -6.79 -10.30
N ASN A 33 -8.75 -7.68 -10.68
CA ASN A 33 -10.15 -7.33 -10.94
C ASN A 33 -10.95 -7.07 -9.65
N HIS A 34 -10.48 -7.55 -8.50
CA HIS A 34 -11.05 -7.24 -7.18
C HIS A 34 -10.25 -6.16 -6.44
N MET A 35 -8.92 -6.18 -6.60
CA MET A 35 -8.01 -5.21 -6.01
C MET A 35 -7.59 -4.15 -7.02
N THR A 36 -8.53 -3.31 -7.44
CA THR A 36 -8.26 -2.14 -8.29
C THR A 36 -7.61 -1.00 -7.47
N PRO A 37 -7.05 0.07 -8.10
CA PRO A 37 -6.53 1.22 -7.35
C PRO A 37 -7.57 1.83 -6.41
N THR A 38 -8.82 1.93 -6.87
CA THR A 38 -9.96 2.41 -6.07
C THR A 38 -10.23 1.49 -4.88
N SER A 39 -10.31 0.18 -5.13
CA SER A 39 -10.57 -0.83 -4.09
C SER A 39 -9.44 -0.86 -3.07
N PHE A 40 -8.17 -0.80 -3.50
CA PHE A 40 -7.02 -0.74 -2.61
C PHE A 40 -7.12 0.45 -1.65
N ALA A 41 -7.37 1.66 -2.17
CA ALA A 41 -7.52 2.85 -1.34
C ALA A 41 -8.67 2.73 -0.33
N GLN A 42 -9.82 2.19 -0.75
CA GLN A 42 -10.97 1.94 0.15
C GLN A 42 -10.63 0.94 1.26
N ASN A 43 -9.93 -0.15 0.93
CA ASN A 43 -9.47 -1.13 1.92
C ASN A 43 -8.55 -0.47 2.94
N VAL A 44 -7.56 0.32 2.49
CA VAL A 44 -6.62 1.01 3.39
C VAL A 44 -7.34 1.98 4.34
N VAL A 45 -8.28 2.77 3.83
CA VAL A 45 -9.10 3.66 4.67
C VAL A 45 -9.86 2.86 5.73
N HIS A 46 -10.47 1.73 5.35
CA HIS A 46 -11.19 0.88 6.29
C HIS A 46 -10.29 0.27 7.35
N ILE A 47 -9.12 -0.25 6.96
CA ILE A 47 -8.16 -0.88 7.87
C ILE A 47 -7.61 0.13 8.89
N LEU A 48 -7.31 1.35 8.45
CA LEU A 48 -6.62 2.35 9.27
C LEU A 48 -7.56 3.33 9.97
N CYS A 49 -8.88 3.22 9.80
CA CYS A 49 -9.83 4.19 10.37
C CYS A 49 -9.71 4.38 11.88
N ASN A 50 -9.26 3.36 12.62
CA ASN A 50 -9.13 3.39 14.08
C ASN A 50 -7.67 3.39 14.56
N SER A 51 -6.68 3.57 13.67
CA SER A 51 -5.26 3.49 14.02
C SER A 51 -4.61 4.84 14.36
N GLY A 52 -5.37 5.95 14.25
CA GLY A 52 -4.81 7.30 14.40
C GLY A 52 -3.95 7.76 13.22
N VAL A 53 -3.97 7.01 12.11
CA VAL A 53 -3.35 7.39 10.84
C VAL A 53 -4.35 8.20 10.02
N ASN A 54 -3.94 9.39 9.57
CA ASN A 54 -4.70 10.16 8.58
C ASN A 54 -4.47 9.56 7.19
N VAL A 55 -5.55 9.24 6.48
CA VAL A 55 -5.49 8.65 5.13
C VAL A 55 -6.13 9.61 4.14
N GLU A 56 -5.34 10.12 3.21
CA GLU A 56 -5.80 11.02 2.14
C GLU A 56 -5.79 10.30 0.79
N VAL A 57 -6.98 10.19 0.19
CA VAL A 57 -7.18 9.61 -1.14
C VAL A 57 -7.19 10.74 -2.16
N LYS A 58 -6.08 10.92 -2.87
CA LYS A 58 -5.92 11.97 -3.88
C LYS A 58 -6.19 11.40 -5.26
N VAL A 59 -7.19 11.97 -5.93
CA VAL A 59 -7.66 11.52 -7.24
C VAL A 59 -6.90 12.19 -8.39
N ARG A 60 -7.18 11.76 -9.62
CA ARG A 60 -6.55 12.26 -10.86
C ARG A 60 -6.36 13.78 -10.92
N SER A 61 -7.40 14.56 -10.61
CA SER A 61 -7.36 16.03 -10.69
C SER A 61 -6.34 16.65 -9.74
N TRP A 62 -6.13 16.04 -8.57
CA TRP A 62 -5.08 16.46 -7.66
C TRP A 62 -3.71 16.22 -8.29
N ALA A 63 -3.46 15.02 -8.82
CA ALA A 63 -2.19 14.69 -9.47
C ALA A 63 -1.90 15.59 -10.70
N GLU A 64 -2.94 15.97 -11.45
CA GLU A 64 -2.87 16.97 -12.53
C GLU A 64 -2.46 18.34 -12.00
N SER A 65 -3.06 18.80 -10.90
CA SER A 65 -2.70 20.08 -10.26
C SER A 65 -1.26 20.12 -9.73
N GLN A 66 -0.69 18.96 -9.39
CA GLN A 66 0.68 18.82 -8.91
C GLN A 66 1.70 18.58 -10.04
N GLY A 67 1.28 18.55 -11.32
CA GLY A 67 2.18 18.34 -12.45
C GLY A 67 2.80 16.94 -12.50
N MET A 68 2.09 15.91 -12.01
CA MET A 68 2.60 14.54 -11.93
C MET A 68 2.46 13.78 -13.27
N ASP A 69 3.01 14.35 -14.35
CA ASP A 69 2.80 13.86 -15.72
C ASP A 69 3.27 12.42 -15.94
N ALA A 70 4.35 12.00 -15.27
CA ALA A 70 4.86 10.63 -15.36
C ALA A 70 3.86 9.62 -14.77
N PHE A 71 3.34 9.91 -13.56
CA PHE A 71 2.33 9.08 -12.90
C PHE A 71 1.03 9.02 -13.71
N LEU A 72 0.57 10.18 -14.18
CA LEU A 72 -0.63 10.28 -15.00
C LEU A 72 -0.48 9.53 -16.33
N THR A 73 0.70 9.58 -16.95
CA THR A 73 0.95 8.93 -18.24
C THR A 73 0.98 7.42 -18.11
N VAL A 74 1.57 6.87 -17.05
CA VAL A 74 1.52 5.41 -16.77
C VAL A 74 0.06 4.96 -16.61
N ALA A 75 -0.76 5.72 -15.89
CA ALA A 75 -2.14 5.37 -15.62
C ALA A 75 -3.08 5.48 -16.83
N LYS A 76 -2.72 6.21 -17.89
CA LYS A 76 -3.57 6.40 -19.09
C LYS A 76 -3.95 5.09 -19.79
N GLY A 77 -3.16 4.03 -19.62
CA GLY A 77 -3.44 2.72 -20.19
C GLY A 77 -4.46 1.89 -19.41
N SER A 78 -4.91 2.36 -18.24
CA SER A 78 -5.84 1.66 -17.35
C SER A 78 -7.28 2.14 -17.56
N CYS A 79 -8.25 1.24 -17.36
CA CYS A 79 -9.65 1.60 -17.20
C CYS A 79 -9.98 2.15 -15.81
N GLU A 80 -9.15 1.86 -14.81
CA GLU A 80 -9.27 2.37 -13.45
C GLU A 80 -8.53 3.71 -13.31
N PRO A 81 -9.10 4.69 -12.58
CA PRO A 81 -8.44 5.97 -12.35
C PRO A 81 -7.19 5.81 -11.47
N PRO A 82 -6.15 6.63 -11.69
CA PRO A 82 -5.01 6.67 -10.77
C PRO A 82 -5.41 7.25 -9.41
N ILE A 83 -4.87 6.67 -8.35
CA ILE A 83 -4.99 7.15 -6.98
C ILE A 83 -3.60 7.37 -6.41
N PHE A 84 -3.37 8.55 -5.84
CA PHE A 84 -2.24 8.81 -4.98
C PHE A 84 -2.71 8.73 -3.53
N LEU A 85 -2.19 7.76 -2.78
CA LEU A 85 -2.62 7.50 -1.41
C LEU A 85 -1.55 8.00 -0.44
N GLU A 86 -1.92 8.92 0.44
CA GLU A 86 -1.02 9.49 1.44
C GLU A 86 -1.47 9.12 2.85
N LEU A 87 -0.52 8.60 3.64
CA LEU A 87 -0.76 8.15 5.01
C LEU A 87 0.14 8.99 5.94
N SER A 88 -0.47 9.65 6.92
CA SER A 88 0.26 10.50 7.88
C SER A 88 -0.01 10.05 9.31
N TYR A 89 1.06 9.83 10.07
CA TYR A 89 1.00 9.48 11.50
C TYR A 89 1.89 10.41 12.32
N TYR A 90 1.29 11.10 13.29
CA TYR A 90 1.95 12.11 14.13
C TYR A 90 2.20 11.59 15.55
N GLY A 91 2.90 10.46 15.67
CA GLY A 91 3.18 9.81 16.97
C GLY A 91 4.39 10.37 17.73
N THR A 92 5.10 11.34 17.17
CA THR A 92 6.33 11.94 17.72
C THR A 92 6.18 13.45 17.86
N LYS A 93 7.20 14.14 18.38
CA LYS A 93 7.16 15.61 18.47
C LYS A 93 7.32 16.19 17.07
N MET A 94 6.73 17.37 16.82
CA MET A 94 6.87 18.08 15.55
C MET A 94 8.32 18.44 15.18
N SER A 95 9.22 18.51 16.18
CA SER A 95 10.65 18.77 15.98
C SER A 95 11.42 17.55 15.46
N ASP A 96 10.85 16.35 15.58
CA ASP A 96 11.51 15.12 15.18
C ASP A 96 11.47 15.00 13.65
N ARG A 97 12.56 14.52 13.04
CA ARG A 97 12.61 14.38 11.58
C ARG A 97 11.60 13.32 11.12
N PRO A 98 10.79 13.60 10.10
CA PRO A 98 9.82 12.62 9.61
C PRO A 98 10.53 11.46 8.91
N ILE A 99 9.91 10.28 8.99
CA ILE A 99 10.26 9.13 8.16
C ILE A 99 9.26 9.11 7.01
N VAL A 100 9.77 9.05 5.78
CA VAL A 100 8.93 8.95 4.57
C VAL A 100 9.16 7.59 3.93
N LEU A 101 8.07 6.86 3.74
CA LEU A 101 8.06 5.58 3.04
C LEU A 101 7.29 5.76 1.73
N ILE A 102 7.80 5.18 0.66
CA ILE A 102 7.15 5.24 -0.66
C ILE A 102 7.05 3.80 -1.18
N GLY A 103 5.84 3.40 -1.54
CA GLY A 103 5.55 2.07 -2.08
C GLY A 103 4.91 2.17 -3.46
N GLN A 104 5.41 1.40 -4.41
CA GLN A 104 4.76 1.24 -5.72
C GLN A 104 3.44 0.48 -5.57
N GLY A 105 2.36 1.04 -6.14
CA GLY A 105 0.99 0.54 -6.01
C GLY A 105 0.37 0.11 -7.33
N ASN A 106 1.14 -0.48 -8.24
CA ASN A 106 0.58 -0.99 -9.50
C ASN A 106 -0.28 -2.22 -9.21
N THR A 107 -1.60 -2.05 -9.26
CA THR A 107 -2.54 -3.15 -8.99
C THR A 107 -2.49 -4.26 -10.05
N TYR A 108 -2.01 -3.92 -11.24
CA TYR A 108 -1.63 -4.87 -12.27
C TYR A 108 -0.65 -4.23 -13.27
N ASP A 109 0.44 -4.92 -13.58
CA ASP A 109 1.39 -4.47 -14.60
C ASP A 109 1.37 -5.40 -15.82
N SER A 110 0.71 -4.96 -16.89
CA SER A 110 0.70 -5.67 -18.17
C SER A 110 1.99 -5.47 -18.98
N GLY A 111 2.81 -4.49 -18.62
CA GLY A 111 3.93 -3.96 -19.42
C GLY A 111 3.54 -2.85 -20.41
N GLY A 112 2.25 -2.52 -20.53
CA GLY A 112 1.77 -1.51 -21.47
C GLY A 112 2.06 -1.88 -22.92
N ILE A 113 2.63 -0.93 -23.69
CA ILE A 113 3.06 -1.16 -25.09
C ILE A 113 4.11 -2.30 -25.16
N CYS A 114 5.00 -2.36 -24.17
CA CYS A 114 6.00 -3.41 -24.04
C CYS A 114 5.42 -4.58 -23.24
N ALA A 115 4.35 -5.18 -23.77
CA ALA A 115 3.58 -6.21 -23.08
C ALA A 115 4.46 -7.35 -22.56
N LYS A 116 4.24 -7.73 -21.30
CA LYS A 116 4.94 -8.86 -20.69
C LYS A 116 4.52 -10.17 -21.34
N LYS A 117 5.42 -11.15 -21.31
CA LYS A 117 5.12 -12.52 -21.76
C LYS A 117 4.07 -13.16 -20.86
N ILE A 118 3.23 -14.03 -21.43
CA ILE A 118 2.09 -14.68 -20.74
C ILE A 118 2.48 -15.29 -19.39
N HIS A 119 3.63 -15.98 -19.31
CA HIS A 119 4.09 -16.58 -18.06
C HIS A 119 4.31 -15.57 -16.94
N ALA A 120 4.77 -14.36 -17.24
CA ALA A 120 5.03 -13.32 -16.26
C ALA A 120 3.74 -12.62 -15.81
N LEU A 121 2.74 -12.50 -16.70
CA LEU A 121 1.47 -11.80 -16.44
C LEU A 121 0.68 -12.38 -15.25
N LYS A 122 0.85 -13.66 -14.95
CA LYS A 122 0.14 -14.32 -13.82
C LYS A 122 0.53 -13.73 -12.46
N ASP A 123 1.76 -13.25 -12.31
CA ASP A 123 2.30 -12.78 -11.03
C ASP A 123 2.12 -11.25 -10.83
N MET A 124 1.71 -10.53 -11.87
CA MET A 124 1.67 -9.06 -11.88
C MET A 124 0.54 -8.44 -11.05
N ARG A 125 -0.37 -9.25 -10.48
CA ARG A 125 -1.25 -8.80 -9.39
C ARG A 125 -0.47 -8.35 -8.15
N GLY A 126 0.74 -8.90 -7.97
CA GLY A 126 1.62 -8.58 -6.86
C GLY A 126 2.50 -7.34 -7.08
N ASP A 127 2.38 -6.61 -8.20
CA ASP A 127 3.21 -5.44 -8.50
C ASP A 127 2.89 -4.21 -7.62
N MET A 128 1.97 -4.39 -6.66
CA MET A 128 1.62 -3.47 -5.59
C MET A 128 2.22 -3.83 -4.22
N ALA A 129 3.08 -4.87 -4.14
CA ALA A 129 3.63 -5.34 -2.87
C ALA A 129 4.38 -4.25 -2.10
N GLY A 130 4.99 -3.29 -2.80
CA GLY A 130 5.62 -2.12 -2.19
C GLY A 130 4.63 -1.24 -1.43
N ALA A 131 3.52 -0.86 -2.06
CA ALA A 131 2.45 -0.11 -1.40
C ALA A 131 1.82 -0.90 -0.25
N ALA A 132 1.56 -2.20 -0.45
CA ALA A 132 1.04 -3.07 0.60
C ALA A 132 1.97 -3.15 1.83
N SER A 133 3.29 -3.19 1.61
CA SER A 133 4.28 -3.21 2.69
C SER A 133 4.43 -1.87 3.42
N VAL A 134 4.09 -0.75 2.78
CA VAL A 134 4.08 0.57 3.43
C VAL A 134 2.83 0.76 4.30
N VAL A 135 1.71 0.17 3.88
CA VAL A 135 0.44 0.20 4.63
C VAL A 135 0.51 -0.67 5.89
N ALA A 136 1.17 -1.83 5.80
CA ALA A 136 1.27 -2.83 6.85
C ALA A 136 2.25 -2.46 7.96
#